data_AF-S4ANN6-F1
#
_entry.id   AF-S4ANN6-F1
#
_cell.length_a   1.000
_cell.length_b   1.000
_cell.length_c   1.000
_cell.angle_alpha   90.00
_cell.angle_beta   90.00
_cell.angle_gamma   90.00
#
_symmetry.space_group_name_H-M   'P 1'
#
loop_
_entity.id
_entity.type
_entity.pdbx_description
1 polymer ?
#
loop_
_entity_poly.entity_id
_entity_poly.type
_entity_poly.pdbx_seq_one_letter_code
_entity_poly.pdbx_strand_id
1 'polypeptide(L)'
;MADDDAQRCDEPGELSEPRAEFDMEFVDWLPGGRAVIPVESQGRFTWLVVRGHVSEQARQEFVRELQHIVGRGLWRQDWPAGAP
;
A
#
# COMPACT_ATOMS: atom_id res chain seq x y z
N MET A 1 20.81 13.21 43.70
CA MET A 1 19.63 13.92 43.17
C MET A 1 20.06 14.65 41.93
N ALA A 2 19.18 14.65 40.93
CA ALA A 2 19.30 15.19 39.57
C ALA A 2 20.13 14.36 38.60
N ASP A 3 19.73 14.11 37.35
CA ASP A 3 18.46 14.18 36.59
C ASP A 3 18.83 13.41 35.29
N ASP A 4 18.08 12.38 34.90
CA ASP A 4 17.29 12.39 33.66
C ASP A 4 18.04 12.91 32.41
N ASP A 5 18.59 11.98 31.63
CA ASP A 5 18.99 12.21 30.23
C ASP A 5 18.26 11.18 29.36
N ALA A 6 16.93 11.27 29.39
CA ALA A 6 16.13 10.80 28.28
C ALA A 6 15.97 11.95 27.29
N GLN A 7 16.48 11.76 26.07
CA GLN A 7 15.72 11.84 24.82
C GLN A 7 16.46 12.54 23.66
N ARG A 8 16.49 11.78 22.55
CA ARG A 8 16.29 12.21 21.16
C ARG A 8 17.50 12.68 20.37
N CYS A 9 17.97 11.79 19.50
CA CYS A 9 18.37 12.13 18.13
C CYS A 9 17.97 10.96 17.21
N ASP A 10 16.68 10.74 17.01
CA ASP A 10 16.21 10.09 15.78
C ASP A 10 16.04 11.22 14.76
N GLU A 11 17.05 11.46 13.95
CA GLU A 11 16.93 12.27 12.75
C GLU A 11 16.30 11.39 11.66
N PRO A 12 15.05 11.62 11.24
CA PRO A 12 14.55 10.96 10.05
C PRO A 12 15.27 11.57 8.85
N GLY A 13 16.32 10.87 8.38
CA GLY A 13 17.02 11.18 7.15
C GLY A 13 16.03 11.46 6.03
N GLU A 14 16.17 12.65 5.45
CA GLU A 14 15.37 13.17 4.37
C GLU A 14 15.47 12.31 3.10
N LEU A 15 14.42 12.40 2.28
CA LEU A 15 14.13 11.64 1.05
C LEU A 15 13.42 10.30 1.30
N SER A 16 12.25 10.33 1.95
CA SER A 16 11.28 9.25 1.75
C SER A 16 10.84 9.31 0.29
N GLU A 17 11.39 8.43 -0.53
CA GLU A 17 10.77 8.00 -1.78
C GLU A 17 9.27 7.80 -1.56
N PRO A 18 8.40 8.05 -2.55
CA PRO A 18 6.96 7.87 -2.38
C PRO A 18 6.71 6.44 -1.90
N ARG A 19 6.37 6.31 -0.61
CA ARG A 19 5.89 5.07 -0.03
C ARG A 19 4.60 4.78 -0.75
N ALA A 20 4.56 3.69 -1.50
CA ALA A 20 3.47 3.49 -2.45
C ALA A 20 2.09 3.65 -1.78
N GLU A 21 1.12 4.10 -2.56
CA GLU A 21 -0.27 4.22 -2.09
C GLU A 21 -1.03 2.94 -2.41
N PHE A 22 -1.93 2.52 -1.52
CA PHE A 22 -2.82 1.39 -1.77
C PHE A 22 -4.27 1.85 -1.93
N ASP A 23 -4.92 1.30 -2.96
CA ASP A 23 -6.36 1.45 -3.17
C ASP A 23 -7.04 0.14 -3.67
N MET A 24 -8.36 0.11 -3.63
CA MET A 24 -9.18 -0.99 -4.12
C MET A 24 -10.40 -0.47 -4.88
N GLU A 25 -10.50 -0.88 -6.14
CA GLU A 25 -11.54 -0.46 -7.06
C GLU A 25 -12.44 -1.64 -7.44
N PHE A 26 -13.76 -1.42 -7.42
CA PHE A 26 -14.71 -2.41 -7.91
C PHE A 26 -14.92 -2.29 -9.41
N VAL A 27 -14.77 -3.41 -10.11
CA VAL A 27 -15.05 -3.57 -11.54
C VAL A 27 -16.16 -4.60 -11.76
N ASP A 28 -16.80 -4.58 -12.93
CA ASP A 28 -17.90 -5.50 -13.20
C ASP A 28 -17.42 -6.90 -13.63
N TRP A 29 -16.24 -6.99 -14.24
CA TRP A 29 -15.63 -8.25 -14.64
C TRP A 29 -14.10 -8.14 -14.77
N LEU A 30 -13.42 -9.29 -14.68
CA LEU A 30 -11.98 -9.41 -14.92
C LEU A 30 -11.68 -10.60 -15.86
N PRO A 31 -10.59 -10.54 -16.64
CA PRO A 31 -10.24 -11.58 -17.59
C PRO A 31 -9.94 -12.92 -16.90
N GLY A 32 -10.46 -13.98 -17.48
CA GLY A 32 -10.24 -15.36 -17.01
C GLY A 32 -11.07 -15.74 -15.77
N GLY A 33 -12.14 -15.00 -15.46
CA GLY A 33 -13.02 -15.30 -14.32
C GLY A 33 -12.37 -15.05 -12.96
N ARG A 34 -11.31 -14.24 -12.92
CA ARG A 34 -10.64 -13.87 -11.67
C ARG A 34 -11.51 -12.94 -10.83
N ALA A 35 -11.46 -13.10 -9.52
CA ALA A 35 -12.16 -12.22 -8.58
C ALA A 35 -11.37 -10.94 -8.28
N VAL A 36 -10.03 -11.00 -8.34
CA VAL A 36 -9.13 -9.88 -8.05
C VAL A 36 -7.93 -9.92 -9.00
N ILE A 37 -7.48 -8.75 -9.47
CA ILE A 37 -6.20 -8.58 -10.15
C ILE A 37 -5.44 -7.41 -9.50
N PRO A 38 -4.20 -7.64 -9.02
CA PRO A 38 -3.31 -6.55 -8.62
C PRO A 38 -2.79 -5.78 -9.83
N VAL A 39 -2.83 -4.45 -9.76
CA VAL A 39 -2.23 -3.55 -10.75
C VAL A 39 -1.26 -2.64 -10.02
N GLU A 40 0.00 -2.68 -10.44
CA GLU A 40 1.07 -1.88 -9.87
C GLU A 40 1.57 -0.86 -10.89
N SER A 41 1.80 0.35 -10.41
CA SER A 41 2.51 1.44 -11.08
C SER A 41 3.47 2.06 -10.07
N GLN A 42 4.50 2.78 -10.52
CA GLN A 42 5.48 3.36 -9.59
C GLN A 42 4.78 4.23 -8.54
N GLY A 43 4.93 3.87 -7.26
CA GLY A 43 4.33 4.58 -6.13
C GLY A 43 2.83 4.29 -5.92
N ARG A 44 2.23 3.34 -6.63
CA ARG A 44 0.81 2.99 -6.44
C ARG A 44 0.53 1.50 -6.69
N PHE A 45 -0.28 0.93 -5.80
CA PHE A 45 -0.74 -0.44 -5.85
C PHE A 45 -2.26 -0.49 -5.71
N THR A 46 -2.95 -0.94 -6.75
CA THR A 46 -4.41 -0.99 -6.78
C THR A 46 -4.88 -2.44 -6.97
N TRP A 47 -5.83 -2.89 -6.15
CA TRP A 47 -6.56 -4.11 -6.43
C TRP A 47 -7.84 -3.81 -7.22
N LEU A 48 -7.93 -4.35 -8.43
CA LEU A 48 -9.19 -4.40 -9.18
C LEU A 48 -9.97 -5.62 -8.71
N VAL A 49 -11.19 -5.42 -8.22
CA VAL A 49 -12.01 -6.47 -7.59
C VAL A 49 -13.36 -6.57 -8.28
N VAL A 50 -13.78 -7.77 -8.64
CA VAL A 50 -15.12 -7.97 -9.24
C VAL A 50 -16.19 -7.69 -8.20
N ARG A 51 -17.15 -6.83 -8.55
CA ARG A 51 -18.27 -6.44 -7.67
C ARG A 51 -19.03 -7.68 -7.19
N GLY A 52 -19.35 -7.72 -5.90
CA GLY A 52 -20.04 -8.84 -5.27
C GLY A 52 -19.14 -9.99 -4.81
N HIS A 53 -17.86 -10.03 -5.22
CA HIS A 53 -16.89 -10.99 -4.66
C HIS A 53 -16.29 -10.53 -3.33
N VAL A 54 -16.30 -9.22 -3.08
CA VAL A 54 -15.86 -8.60 -1.83
C VAL A 54 -16.95 -7.61 -1.39
N SER A 55 -17.30 -7.63 -0.11
CA SER A 55 -18.25 -6.68 0.46
C SER A 55 -17.61 -5.30 0.64
N GLU A 56 -18.43 -4.25 0.74
CA GLU A 56 -17.92 -2.91 1.03
C GLU A 56 -17.18 -2.84 2.37
N GLN A 57 -17.65 -3.58 3.39
CA GLN A 57 -16.95 -3.67 4.67
C GLN A 57 -15.56 -4.31 4.51
N ALA A 58 -15.47 -5.44 3.81
CA ALA A 58 -14.19 -6.10 3.58
C ALA A 58 -13.25 -5.20 2.77
N ARG A 59 -13.75 -4.43 1.80
CA ARG A 59 -12.96 -3.41 1.08
C ARG A 59 -12.35 -2.42 2.05
N GLN A 60 -13.14 -1.85 2.95
CA GLN A 60 -12.67 -0.85 3.92
C GLN A 60 -11.61 -1.43 4.86
N GLU A 61 -11.81 -2.67 5.33
CA GLU A 61 -10.85 -3.38 6.18
C GLU A 61 -9.54 -3.65 5.42
N PHE A 62 -9.61 -4.18 4.20
CA PHE A 62 -8.43 -4.42 3.37
C PHE A 62 -7.67 -3.13 3.06
N VAL A 63 -8.36 -2.08 2.63
CA VAL A 63 -7.73 -0.79 2.31
C VAL A 63 -7.01 -0.24 3.53
N ARG A 64 -7.63 -0.28 4.71
CA ARG A 64 -7.01 0.20 5.95
C ARG A 64 -5.73 -0.58 6.30
N GLU A 65 -5.79 -1.91 6.26
CA GLU A 65 -4.64 -2.75 6.62
C GLU A 65 -3.51 -2.65 5.57
N LEU A 66 -3.86 -2.62 4.28
CA LEU A 66 -2.87 -2.55 3.21
C LEU A 66 -2.25 -1.15 3.11
N GLN A 67 -3.00 -0.07 3.35
CA GLN A 67 -2.42 1.27 3.50
C GLN A 67 -1.41 1.34 4.65
N HIS A 68 -1.64 0.61 5.74
CA HIS A 68 -0.67 0.52 6.82
C HIS A 68 0.62 -0.20 6.38
N ILE A 69 0.49 -1.33 5.67
CA ILE A 69 1.63 -2.11 5.17
C ILE A 69 2.44 -1.29 4.16
N VAL A 70 1.78 -0.77 3.13
CA VAL A 70 2.44 -0.04 2.05
C VAL A 70 2.98 1.32 2.53
N GLY A 71 2.19 2.08 3.30
CA GLY A 71 2.60 3.39 3.83
C GLY A 71 3.71 3.33 4.90
N ARG A 72 3.98 2.16 5.49
CA ARG A 72 5.13 1.94 6.38
C ARG A 72 6.37 1.43 5.65
N GLY A 73 6.32 1.27 4.32
CA GLY A 73 7.44 0.73 3.54
C GLY A 73 7.66 -0.77 3.76
N LEU A 74 6.67 -1.49 4.28
CA LEU A 74 6.71 -2.95 4.39
C LEU A 74 6.39 -3.63 3.05
N TRP A 75 5.96 -2.86 2.07
CA TRP A 75 5.80 -3.26 0.66
C TRP A 75 6.84 -2.53 -0.19
N ARG A 76 7.56 -3.27 -1.03
CA ARG A 76 8.53 -2.74 -1.99
C ARG A 76 8.12 -3.14 -3.39
N GLN A 77 8.11 -2.18 -4.31
CA GLN A 77 7.91 -2.44 -5.74
C GLN A 77 9.27 -2.55 -6.42
N ASP A 78 9.62 -3.76 -6.86
CA ASP A 78 10.91 -4.03 -7.51
C ASP A 78 10.74 -3.91 -9.03
N TRP A 79 11.04 -2.72 -9.57
CA TRP A 79 10.95 -2.46 -11.00
C TRP A 79 12.27 -2.77 -11.72
N PRO A 80 12.25 -3.42 -12.90
CA PRO A 80 13.44 -3.51 -13.74
C PRO A 80 13.94 -2.12 -14.11
N ALA A 81 15.27 -1.93 -14.16
CA ALA A 81 15.85 -0.67 -14.61
C ALA A 81 15.34 -0.32 -16.02
N GLY A 82 14.66 0.83 -16.15
CA GLY A 82 14.06 1.28 -17.40
C GLY A 82 12.61 0.88 -17.62
N ALA A 83 11.93 0.29 -16.63
CA ALA A 83 10.47 0.26 -16.61
C ALA A 83 9.94 1.70 -16.45
N PRO A 84 8.97 2.12 -17.27
CA PRO A 84 8.42 3.48 -17.24
C PRO A 84 7.63 3.79 -15.97
#